data_AF-A0A960ZYG3-F1
#
_entry.id   AF-A0A960ZYG3-F1
#
_cell.length_a   1.000
_cell.length_b   1.000
_cell.length_c   1.000
_cell.angle_alpha   90.00
_cell.angle_beta   90.00
_cell.angle_gamma   90.00
#
_symmetry.space_group_name_H-M   'P 1'
#
loop_
_entity.id
_entity.type
_entity.pdbx_description
1 polymer ?
#
loop_
_entity_poly.entity_id
_entity_poly.type
_entity_poly.pdbx_seq_one_letter_code
_entity_poly.pdbx_strand_id
1 'polypeptide(L)'
;MQILLVVLSMLLLIASMTYTQMARFVNFHTLRIEYERHMREESHRWMNRKQELFFEANTRGQNSSAKNPGGQGSFSKLNIYSLLDRETEGGEDRSVEQQFLRTVLRRLMATYYSSFPLYKALSEKFPSLPDAVISGMIDNVKALPCNQTLSNVVQLGRIPFEDPSLRELYYLMLKGGDDVPGLIDLLTLKKGKAKLRVYLSPPALLAGVFSDTNAVKQFLLARQKTWGAIRRKEISSEDATNQLQSDFSPYLVVDPNFIDFKASSTRPPR
;
A
#
# COMPACT_ATOMS: atom_id res chain seq x y z
N MET A 1 70.04 29.47 -16.65
CA MET A 1 69.59 29.18 -15.27
C MET A 1 68.13 29.52 -15.01
N GLN A 2 67.57 30.63 -15.51
CA GLN A 2 66.19 31.04 -15.20
C GLN A 2 65.11 30.10 -15.75
N ILE A 3 65.29 29.51 -16.94
CA ILE A 3 64.32 28.58 -17.55
C ILE A 3 64.13 27.31 -16.70
N LEU A 4 65.21 26.81 -16.09
CA LEU A 4 65.17 25.61 -15.25
C LEU A 4 64.34 25.85 -13.97
N LEU A 5 64.44 27.04 -13.39
CA LEU A 5 63.63 27.44 -12.23
C LEU A 5 62.13 27.52 -12.56
N VAL A 6 61.78 27.99 -13.76
CA VAL A 6 60.38 28.07 -14.21
C VAL A 6 59.79 26.68 -14.49
N VAL A 7 60.55 25.78 -15.10
CA VAL A 7 60.10 24.40 -15.34
C VAL A 7 59.92 23.65 -14.02
N LEU A 8 60.83 23.84 -13.06
CA LEU A 8 60.74 23.23 -11.73
C LEU A 8 59.52 23.75 -10.94
N SER A 9 59.23 25.06 -10.99
CA SER A 9 58.07 25.63 -10.31
C SER A 9 56.74 25.19 -10.92
N MET A 10 56.67 25.04 -12.25
CA MET A 10 55.50 24.46 -12.91
C MET A 10 55.28 22.99 -12.53
N LEU A 11 56.34 22.18 -12.48
CA LEU A 11 56.26 20.79 -12.04
C LEU A 11 55.78 20.67 -10.59
N LEU A 12 56.29 21.54 -9.70
CA LEU A 12 55.84 21.59 -8.30
C LEU A 12 54.38 22.02 -8.17
N LEU A 13 53.92 23.00 -8.96
CA LEU A 13 52.51 23.41 -8.99
C LEU A 13 51.59 22.28 -9.46
N ILE A 14 51.96 21.60 -10.55
CA ILE A 14 51.18 20.48 -11.08
C ILE A 14 51.15 19.32 -10.06
N ALA A 15 52.29 19.00 -9.44
CA ALA A 15 52.36 18.00 -8.38
C ALA A 15 51.51 18.35 -7.15
N SER A 16 51.46 19.63 -6.76
CA SER A 16 50.61 20.09 -5.66
C SER A 16 49.11 20.00 -6.01
N MET A 17 48.74 20.30 -7.26
CA MET A 17 47.35 20.20 -7.73
C MET A 17 46.89 18.74 -7.83
N THR A 18 47.72 17.83 -8.34
CA THR A 18 47.39 16.41 -8.41
C THR A 18 47.32 15.79 -7.01
N TYR A 19 48.23 16.15 -6.10
CA TYR A 19 48.16 15.69 -4.71
C TYR A 19 46.90 16.16 -4.00
N THR A 20 46.53 17.44 -4.15
CA THR A 20 45.30 17.97 -3.53
C THR A 20 44.03 17.36 -4.12
N GLN A 21 43.98 17.10 -5.42
CA GLN A 21 42.86 16.37 -6.03
C GLN A 21 42.78 14.92 -5.53
N MET A 22 43.91 14.22 -5.45
CA MET A 22 43.96 12.86 -4.92
C MET A 22 43.52 12.80 -3.45
N ALA A 23 44.00 13.74 -2.62
CA ALA A 23 43.60 13.83 -1.21
C ALA A 23 42.10 14.10 -1.05
N ARG A 24 41.52 14.97 -1.88
CA ARG A 24 40.07 15.22 -1.91
C ARG A 24 39.28 13.97 -2.32
N PHE A 25 39.76 13.25 -3.33
CA PHE A 25 39.12 12.02 -3.78
C PHE A 25 39.12 10.95 -2.69
N VAL A 26 40.27 10.72 -2.04
CA VAL A 26 40.37 9.77 -0.92
C VAL A 26 39.44 10.17 0.23
N ASN A 27 39.45 11.43 0.65
CA ASN A 27 38.57 11.90 1.72
C ASN A 27 37.09 11.73 1.38
N PHE A 28 36.68 12.05 0.16
CA PHE A 28 35.31 11.87 -0.29
C PHE A 28 34.92 10.39 -0.31
N HIS A 29 35.80 9.51 -0.78
CA HIS A 29 35.57 8.07 -0.82
C HIS A 29 35.46 7.48 0.60
N THR A 30 36.31 7.91 1.53
CA THR A 30 36.24 7.49 2.94
C THR A 30 34.93 7.95 3.58
N LEU A 31 34.54 9.20 3.38
CA LEU A 31 33.30 9.76 3.92
C LEU A 31 32.06 9.04 3.36
N ARG A 32 32.09 8.66 2.08
CA ARG A 32 31.05 7.83 1.47
C ARG A 32 30.97 6.44 2.11
N ILE A 33 32.10 5.76 2.33
CA ILE A 33 32.12 4.44 2.98
C ILE A 33 31.56 4.55 4.41
N GLU A 34 31.97 5.58 5.17
CA GLU A 34 31.47 5.81 6.53
C GLU A 34 29.97 6.10 6.54
N TYR A 35 29.49 6.91 5.59
CA TYR A 35 28.05 7.18 5.43
C TYR A 35 27.27 5.91 5.08
N GLU A 36 27.73 5.12 4.12
CA GLU A 36 27.08 3.84 3.75
C GLU A 36 27.06 2.87 4.93
N ARG A 37 28.14 2.81 5.72
CA ARG A 37 28.21 2.02 6.95
C ARG A 37 27.21 2.51 7.99
N HIS A 38 27.16 3.82 8.24
CA HIS A 38 26.22 4.43 9.19
C HIS A 38 24.76 4.16 8.79
N MET A 39 24.43 4.31 7.50
CA MET A 39 23.08 4.04 6.99
C MET A 39 22.71 2.55 7.11
N ARG A 40 23.66 1.63 6.89
CA ARG A 40 23.43 0.20 7.15
C ARG A 40 23.20 -0.05 8.65
N GLU A 41 24.02 0.50 9.53
CA GLU A 41 23.86 0.35 10.97
C GLU A 41 22.54 0.93 11.48
N GLU A 42 22.12 2.11 11.01
CA GLU A 42 20.80 2.67 11.35
C GLU A 42 19.65 1.85 10.79
N SER A 43 19.74 1.37 9.55
CA SER A 43 18.70 0.52 8.98
C SER A 43 18.59 -0.81 9.76
N HIS A 44 19.71 -1.40 10.17
CA HIS A 44 19.72 -2.58 11.04
C HIS A 44 19.15 -2.27 12.43
N ARG A 45 19.49 -1.14 13.06
CA ARG A 45 18.90 -0.73 14.34
C ARG A 45 17.40 -0.51 14.23
N TRP A 46 16.93 0.11 13.17
CA TRP A 46 15.51 0.32 12.91
C TRP A 46 14.77 -1.00 12.64
N MET A 47 15.38 -1.90 11.84
CA MET A 47 14.84 -3.24 11.60
C MET A 47 14.78 -4.07 12.87
N ASN A 48 15.85 -4.06 13.69
CA ASN A 48 15.88 -4.76 14.97
C ASN A 48 14.82 -4.19 15.93
N ARG A 49 14.68 -2.87 16.02
CA ARG A 49 13.63 -2.24 16.85
C ARG A 49 12.23 -2.59 16.36
N LYS A 50 12.01 -2.65 15.04
CA LYS A 50 10.74 -3.08 14.44
C LYS A 50 10.48 -4.55 14.77
N GLN A 51 11.48 -5.42 14.64
CA GLN A 51 11.38 -6.84 14.97
C GLN A 51 11.17 -7.07 16.48
N GLU A 52 11.82 -6.32 17.35
CA GLU A 52 11.59 -6.33 18.80
C GLU A 52 10.16 -5.92 19.12
N LEU A 53 9.64 -4.84 18.52
CA LEU A 53 8.23 -4.45 18.68
C LEU A 53 7.26 -5.54 18.19
N PHE A 54 7.58 -6.23 17.08
CA PHE A 54 6.79 -7.37 16.60
C PHE A 54 6.91 -8.59 17.52
N PHE A 55 8.10 -8.85 18.06
CA PHE A 55 8.37 -9.97 18.95
C PHE A 55 7.69 -9.74 20.29
N GLU A 56 7.81 -8.57 20.91
CA GLU A 56 7.10 -8.17 22.13
C GLU A 56 5.58 -8.20 21.95
N ALA A 57 5.07 -7.81 20.77
CA ALA A 57 3.65 -7.93 20.43
C ALA A 57 3.18 -9.39 20.35
N ASN A 58 4.04 -10.30 19.90
CA ASN A 58 3.71 -11.73 19.74
C ASN A 58 4.02 -12.59 20.98
N THR A 59 5.03 -12.26 21.79
CA THR A 59 5.37 -13.02 23.02
C THR A 59 4.50 -12.65 24.20
N ARG A 60 3.87 -11.45 24.23
CA ARG A 60 2.82 -11.12 25.20
C ARG A 60 1.48 -11.82 24.94
N GLY A 61 1.34 -12.54 23.82
CA GLY A 61 0.10 -13.22 23.43
C GLY A 61 -0.19 -14.56 24.11
N GLN A 62 0.74 -15.14 24.87
CA GLN A 62 0.54 -16.48 25.47
C GLN A 62 0.21 -16.50 26.96
N ASN A 63 0.53 -15.45 27.73
CA ASN A 63 0.35 -15.49 29.19
C ASN A 63 -0.16 -14.15 29.76
N SER A 64 -1.28 -13.61 29.27
CA SER A 64 -2.12 -12.70 30.07
C SER A 64 -3.40 -12.31 29.35
N SER A 65 -4.53 -12.73 29.92
CA SER A 65 -5.80 -12.01 29.81
C SER A 65 -5.62 -10.61 30.40
N ALA A 66 -5.16 -9.65 29.60
CA ALA A 66 -5.02 -8.25 30.00
C ALA A 66 -5.39 -7.34 28.82
N LYS A 67 -6.32 -6.44 29.11
CA LYS A 67 -6.84 -5.36 28.26
C LYS A 67 -5.77 -4.79 27.32
N ASN A 68 -6.07 -4.87 26.02
CA ASN A 68 -5.33 -4.21 24.94
C ASN A 68 -4.92 -2.78 25.33
N PRO A 69 -3.61 -2.46 25.36
CA PRO A 69 -3.18 -1.09 25.53
C PRO A 69 -3.48 -0.36 24.21
N GLY A 70 -4.48 0.53 24.21
CA GLY A 70 -4.74 1.48 23.14
C GLY A 70 -4.98 0.89 21.75
N GLY A 71 -6.19 0.36 21.51
CA GLY A 71 -6.58 -0.17 20.21
C GLY A 71 -6.30 0.81 19.06
N GLN A 72 -5.33 0.47 18.22
CA GLN A 72 -5.38 0.87 16.81
C GLN A 72 -6.68 0.28 16.25
N GLY A 73 -7.64 1.14 15.92
CA GLY A 73 -8.94 0.73 15.43
C GLY A 73 -8.79 -0.22 14.24
N SER A 74 -9.56 -1.31 14.24
CA SER A 74 -9.63 -2.22 13.10
C SER A 74 -10.00 -1.45 11.83
N PHE A 75 -9.07 -1.35 10.88
CA PHE A 75 -9.28 -0.65 9.62
C PHE A 75 -10.19 -1.46 8.69
N SER A 76 -11.01 -0.75 7.90
CA SER A 76 -11.85 -1.40 6.91
C SER A 76 -11.01 -1.82 5.71
N LYS A 77 -11.12 -3.10 5.34
CA LYS A 77 -10.48 -3.72 4.18
C LYS A 77 -11.53 -4.07 3.13
N LEU A 78 -11.14 -4.09 1.86
CA LEU A 78 -11.99 -4.49 0.75
C LEU A 78 -12.19 -6.01 0.78
N ASN A 79 -13.44 -6.46 0.87
CA ASN A 79 -13.75 -7.88 0.86
C ASN A 79 -13.86 -8.39 -0.58
N ILE A 80 -12.93 -9.25 -0.99
CA ILE A 80 -12.91 -9.82 -2.36
C ILE A 80 -13.40 -11.26 -2.41
N TYR A 81 -14.00 -11.76 -1.32
CA TYR A 81 -14.51 -13.13 -1.24
C TYR A 81 -15.48 -13.45 -2.41
N SER A 82 -16.44 -12.57 -2.69
CA SER A 82 -17.44 -12.73 -3.77
C SER A 82 -16.86 -12.70 -5.19
N LEU A 83 -15.62 -12.21 -5.36
CA LEU A 83 -14.91 -12.23 -6.63
C LEU A 83 -14.24 -13.59 -6.89
N LEU A 84 -13.85 -14.30 -5.83
CA LEU A 84 -13.05 -15.52 -5.88
C LEU A 84 -13.87 -16.80 -5.60
N ASP A 85 -15.07 -16.65 -5.05
CA ASP A 85 -15.93 -17.78 -4.71
C ASP A 85 -16.43 -18.52 -5.97
N ARG A 86 -16.34 -19.85 -5.94
CA ARG A 86 -16.64 -20.73 -7.08
C ARG A 86 -18.11 -21.10 -7.19
N GLU A 87 -18.81 -21.16 -6.06
CA GLU A 87 -20.16 -21.73 -5.96
C GLU A 87 -21.27 -20.74 -6.37
N THR A 88 -20.92 -19.65 -7.07
CA THR A 88 -21.77 -18.44 -7.05
C THR A 88 -22.02 -17.81 -8.41
N GLU A 89 -22.23 -18.63 -9.43
CA GLU A 89 -22.84 -18.20 -10.70
C GLU A 89 -24.36 -18.06 -10.51
N GLY A 90 -24.94 -16.86 -10.67
CA GLY A 90 -26.39 -16.75 -10.92
C GLY A 90 -27.23 -15.70 -10.16
N GLY A 91 -26.70 -14.53 -9.77
CA GLY A 91 -27.55 -13.44 -9.26
C GLY A 91 -27.14 -12.06 -9.76
N GLU A 92 -28.10 -11.25 -10.21
CA GLU A 92 -27.87 -9.87 -10.72
C GLU A 92 -27.10 -9.02 -9.71
N ASP A 93 -27.50 -9.02 -8.44
CA ASP A 93 -26.81 -8.28 -7.36
C ASP A 93 -25.32 -8.65 -7.20
N ARG A 94 -24.94 -9.90 -7.49
CA ARG A 94 -23.54 -10.34 -7.41
C ARG A 94 -22.72 -9.87 -8.62
N SER A 95 -23.34 -9.77 -9.80
CA SER A 95 -22.69 -9.20 -10.98
C SER A 95 -22.30 -7.75 -10.72
N VAL A 96 -23.21 -6.97 -10.11
CA VAL A 96 -22.94 -5.56 -9.73
C VAL A 96 -21.83 -5.48 -8.67
N GLU A 97 -21.86 -6.36 -7.65
CA GLU A 97 -20.80 -6.43 -6.64
C GLU A 97 -19.42 -6.77 -7.25
N GLN A 98 -19.37 -7.73 -8.17
CA GLN A 98 -18.12 -8.09 -8.84
C GLN A 98 -17.60 -6.95 -9.72
N GLN A 99 -18.48 -6.21 -10.40
CA GLN A 99 -18.11 -5.01 -11.15
C GLN A 99 -17.55 -3.91 -10.23
N PHE A 100 -18.19 -3.71 -9.07
CA PHE A 100 -17.68 -2.82 -8.02
C PHE A 100 -16.24 -3.22 -7.61
N LEU A 101 -16.03 -4.49 -7.26
CA LEU A 101 -14.73 -5.00 -6.82
C LEU A 101 -13.66 -4.88 -7.91
N ARG A 102 -13.99 -5.26 -9.15
CA ARG A 102 -13.08 -5.11 -10.30
C ARG A 102 -12.69 -3.65 -10.52
N THR A 103 -13.66 -2.73 -10.42
CA THR A 103 -13.42 -1.29 -10.59
C THR A 103 -12.47 -0.75 -9.53
N VAL A 104 -12.70 -1.08 -8.26
CA VAL A 104 -11.81 -0.66 -7.15
C VAL A 104 -10.41 -1.25 -7.34
N LEU A 105 -10.28 -2.55 -7.56
CA LEU A 105 -8.99 -3.22 -7.75
C LEU A 105 -8.21 -2.64 -8.93
N ARG A 106 -8.86 -2.46 -10.07
CA ARG A 106 -8.25 -1.85 -11.27
C ARG A 106 -7.70 -0.46 -10.96
N ARG A 107 -8.48 0.38 -10.28
CA ARG A 107 -8.04 1.74 -9.89
C ARG A 107 -6.88 1.69 -8.91
N LEU A 108 -6.90 0.81 -7.91
CA LEU A 108 -5.80 0.65 -6.96
C LEU A 108 -4.51 0.23 -7.68
N MET A 109 -4.60 -0.76 -8.57
CA MET A 109 -3.47 -1.24 -9.36
C MET A 109 -2.87 -0.13 -10.23
N ALA A 110 -3.71 0.57 -11.00
CA ALA A 110 -3.26 1.66 -11.86
C ALA A 110 -2.69 2.85 -11.08
N THR A 111 -3.26 3.18 -9.91
CA THR A 111 -2.85 4.34 -9.11
C THR A 111 -1.49 4.12 -8.44
N TYR A 112 -1.28 2.93 -7.87
CA TYR A 112 -0.12 2.69 -7.00
C TYR A 112 1.05 2.00 -7.70
N TYR A 113 0.79 1.25 -8.78
CA TYR A 113 1.80 0.38 -9.38
C TYR A 113 2.22 0.81 -10.79
N SER A 114 1.56 1.80 -11.40
CA SER A 114 1.91 2.31 -12.73
C SER A 114 3.32 2.89 -12.83
N SER A 115 3.91 3.29 -11.71
CA SER A 115 5.28 3.79 -11.64
C SER A 115 6.33 2.66 -11.71
N PHE A 116 5.97 1.41 -11.43
CA PHE A 116 6.92 0.30 -11.36
C PHE A 116 7.49 -0.02 -12.74
N PRO A 117 8.82 -0.22 -12.89
CA PRO A 117 9.42 -0.54 -14.18
C PRO A 117 8.78 -1.76 -14.86
N LEU A 118 8.51 -2.81 -14.08
CA LEU A 118 7.88 -4.04 -14.56
C LEU A 118 6.42 -3.83 -15.00
N TYR A 119 5.68 -2.95 -14.33
CA TYR A 119 4.33 -2.57 -14.75
C TYR A 119 4.35 -1.87 -16.11
N LYS A 120 5.25 -0.89 -16.30
CA LYS A 120 5.39 -0.16 -17.57
C LYS A 120 5.73 -1.10 -18.71
N ALA A 121 6.72 -1.98 -18.53
CA ALA A 121 7.12 -2.95 -19.54
C ALA A 121 5.98 -3.91 -19.93
N LEU A 122 5.13 -4.30 -18.97
CA LEU A 122 3.99 -5.18 -19.25
C LEU A 122 2.77 -4.45 -19.81
N SER A 123 2.62 -3.15 -19.54
CA SER A 123 1.52 -2.35 -20.08
C SER A 123 1.59 -2.19 -21.61
N GLU A 124 2.79 -2.31 -22.20
CA GLU A 124 2.97 -2.36 -23.66
C GLU A 124 2.46 -3.67 -24.27
N LYS A 125 2.53 -4.77 -23.52
CA LYS A 125 2.09 -6.11 -23.96
C LYS A 125 0.61 -6.35 -23.67
N PHE A 126 0.10 -5.79 -22.58
CA PHE A 126 -1.27 -5.97 -22.11
C PHE A 126 -1.98 -4.60 -22.04
N PRO A 127 -2.81 -4.26 -23.05
CA PRO A 127 -3.50 -2.96 -23.12
C PRO A 127 -4.36 -2.63 -21.88
N SER A 128 -4.88 -3.66 -21.19
CA SER A 128 -5.48 -3.52 -19.86
C SER A 128 -4.81 -4.48 -18.86
N LEU A 129 -3.59 -4.15 -18.46
CA LEU A 129 -2.80 -4.94 -17.52
C LEU A 129 -3.51 -5.23 -16.19
N PRO A 130 -4.22 -4.28 -15.53
CA PRO A 130 -4.97 -4.61 -14.31
C PRO A 130 -6.05 -5.67 -14.54
N ASP A 131 -6.77 -5.60 -15.67
CA ASP A 131 -7.83 -6.56 -15.98
C ASP A 131 -7.25 -7.95 -16.28
N ALA A 132 -6.08 -8.01 -16.93
CA ALA A 132 -5.35 -9.26 -17.14
C ALA A 132 -4.92 -9.91 -15.81
N VAL A 133 -4.41 -9.11 -14.86
CA VAL A 133 -4.05 -9.59 -13.52
C VAL A 133 -5.28 -10.07 -12.74
N ILE A 134 -6.38 -9.31 -12.77
CA ILE A 134 -7.61 -9.65 -12.06
C ILE A 134 -8.24 -10.92 -12.63
N SER A 135 -8.36 -11.02 -13.95
CA SER A 135 -8.93 -12.22 -14.59
C SER A 135 -8.03 -13.44 -14.38
N GLY A 136 -6.71 -13.30 -14.56
CA GLY A 136 -5.76 -14.36 -14.26
C GLY A 136 -5.85 -14.83 -12.81
N MET A 137 -6.03 -13.93 -11.84
CA MET A 137 -6.27 -14.30 -10.44
C MET A 137 -7.55 -15.12 -10.28
N ILE A 138 -8.67 -14.68 -10.87
CA ILE A 138 -9.98 -15.34 -10.76
C ILE A 138 -9.93 -16.73 -11.42
N ASP A 139 -9.41 -16.82 -12.64
CA ASP A 139 -9.39 -18.05 -13.43
C ASP A 139 -8.51 -19.11 -12.76
N ASN A 140 -7.32 -18.72 -12.29
CA ASN A 140 -6.44 -19.63 -11.57
C ASN A 140 -7.02 -20.05 -10.21
N VAL A 141 -7.72 -19.16 -9.50
CA VAL A 141 -8.44 -19.52 -8.27
C VAL A 141 -9.62 -20.43 -8.55
N LYS A 142 -10.29 -20.34 -9.70
CA LYS A 142 -11.33 -21.30 -10.13
C LYS A 142 -10.76 -22.63 -10.59
N ALA A 143 -9.50 -22.68 -11.05
CA ALA A 143 -8.82 -23.88 -11.54
C ALA A 143 -8.17 -24.75 -10.45
N LEU A 144 -7.91 -24.24 -9.24
CA LEU A 144 -7.41 -25.06 -8.11
C LEU A 144 -8.31 -26.31 -7.82
N PRO A 145 -7.82 -27.35 -7.14
CA PRO A 145 -8.69 -28.43 -6.67
C PRO A 145 -9.75 -27.92 -5.69
N CYS A 146 -10.99 -28.44 -5.71
CA CYS A 146 -12.10 -28.00 -4.82
C CYS A 146 -11.75 -28.06 -3.32
N ASN A 147 -10.75 -28.85 -2.96
CA ASN A 147 -10.27 -29.07 -1.59
C ASN A 147 -9.38 -27.92 -1.10
N GLN A 148 -8.93 -27.03 -2.00
CA GLN A 148 -8.11 -25.87 -1.71
C GLN A 148 -8.97 -24.61 -1.74
N THR A 149 -9.53 -24.24 -0.59
CA THR A 149 -10.24 -22.96 -0.43
C THR A 149 -9.29 -21.90 0.13
N LEU A 150 -9.37 -20.68 -0.42
CA LEU A 150 -8.61 -19.55 0.09
C LEU A 150 -9.32 -19.01 1.35
N SER A 151 -8.78 -19.33 2.52
CA SER A 151 -9.29 -18.86 3.81
C SER A 151 -8.62 -17.57 4.27
N ASN A 152 -7.45 -17.21 3.71
CA ASN A 152 -6.69 -16.03 4.08
C ASN A 152 -6.10 -15.33 2.85
N VAL A 153 -6.10 -14.01 2.86
CA VAL A 153 -5.52 -13.13 1.83
C VAL A 153 -4.04 -13.46 1.56
N VAL A 154 -3.29 -13.92 2.56
CA VAL A 154 -1.89 -14.33 2.37
C VAL A 154 -1.75 -15.48 1.36
N GLN A 155 -2.77 -16.34 1.25
CA GLN A 155 -2.77 -17.46 0.30
C GLN A 155 -2.93 -17.01 -1.15
N LEU A 156 -3.33 -15.76 -1.41
CA LEU A 156 -3.35 -15.18 -2.76
C LEU A 156 -1.97 -15.24 -3.42
N GLY A 157 -0.89 -15.11 -2.65
CA GLY A 157 0.48 -15.21 -3.18
C GLY A 157 0.87 -16.59 -3.72
N ARG A 158 0.02 -17.62 -3.52
CA ARG A 158 0.24 -18.98 -4.02
C ARG A 158 -0.50 -19.28 -5.32
N ILE A 159 -1.28 -18.31 -5.82
CA ILE A 159 -2.02 -18.48 -7.07
C ILE A 159 -1.01 -18.60 -8.21
N PRO A 160 -1.02 -19.73 -8.95
CA PRO A 160 -0.16 -19.87 -10.12
C PRO A 160 -0.66 -18.92 -11.22
N PHE A 161 0.27 -18.36 -11.99
CA PHE A 161 -0.03 -17.65 -13.24
C PHE A 161 0.79 -18.33 -14.33
N GLU A 162 0.19 -18.52 -15.51
CA GLU A 162 0.86 -19.12 -16.67
C GLU A 162 2.02 -18.26 -17.16
N ASP A 163 1.80 -16.94 -17.27
CA ASP A 163 2.84 -15.98 -17.62
C ASP A 163 3.74 -15.67 -16.40
N PRO A 164 5.05 -15.98 -16.45
CA PRO A 164 5.98 -15.72 -15.35
C PRO A 164 6.07 -14.23 -14.98
N SER A 165 5.92 -13.34 -15.94
CA SER A 165 6.01 -11.88 -15.77
C SER A 165 4.76 -11.34 -15.07
N LEU A 166 3.57 -11.84 -15.42
CA LEU A 166 2.34 -11.49 -14.71
C LEU A 166 2.38 -12.02 -13.28
N ARG A 167 2.91 -13.22 -13.06
CA ARG A 167 3.11 -13.78 -11.73
C ARG A 167 4.01 -12.89 -10.87
N GLU A 168 5.12 -12.44 -11.42
CA GLU A 168 6.07 -11.56 -10.73
C GLU A 168 5.42 -10.21 -10.40
N LEU A 169 4.74 -9.60 -11.37
CA LEU A 169 3.99 -8.36 -11.15
C LEU A 169 2.96 -8.52 -10.04
N TYR A 170 2.17 -9.59 -10.11
CA TYR A 170 1.13 -9.88 -9.13
C TYR A 170 1.72 -10.04 -7.72
N TYR A 171 2.82 -10.78 -7.60
CA TYR A 171 3.52 -10.93 -6.33
C TYR A 171 4.04 -9.59 -5.79
N LEU A 172 4.62 -8.75 -6.66
CA LEU A 172 5.04 -7.39 -6.30
C LEU A 172 3.86 -6.53 -5.82
N MET A 173 2.70 -6.64 -6.47
CA MET A 173 1.47 -5.94 -6.04
C MET A 173 0.94 -6.45 -4.71
N LEU A 174 0.97 -7.75 -4.46
CA LEU A 174 0.55 -8.30 -3.18
C LEU A 174 1.44 -7.82 -2.04
N LYS A 175 2.76 -7.81 -2.26
CA LYS A 175 3.77 -7.41 -1.28
C LYS A 175 3.80 -5.90 -1.04
N GLY A 176 3.66 -5.10 -2.10
CA GLY A 176 3.88 -3.65 -2.05
C GLY A 176 5.37 -3.27 -2.10
N GLY A 177 5.65 -2.00 -1.85
CA GLY A 177 7.01 -1.42 -1.77
C GLY A 177 7.11 -0.43 -0.60
N ASP A 178 8.24 0.28 -0.48
CA ASP A 178 8.51 1.16 0.67
C ASP A 178 7.45 2.27 0.83
N ASP A 179 7.02 2.87 -0.28
CA ASP A 179 5.98 3.92 -0.32
C ASP A 179 4.68 3.47 -0.99
N VAL A 180 4.59 2.18 -1.35
CA VAL A 180 3.47 1.63 -2.12
C VAL A 180 2.74 0.56 -1.30
N PRO A 181 1.45 0.77 -0.97
CA PRO A 181 0.70 -0.14 -0.10
C PRO A 181 0.47 -1.48 -0.78
N GLY A 182 0.91 -2.57 -0.15
CA GLY A 182 0.65 -3.93 -0.64
C GLY A 182 -0.84 -4.24 -0.65
N LEU A 183 -1.31 -4.92 -1.71
CA LEU A 183 -2.72 -5.32 -1.80
C LEU A 183 -3.13 -6.23 -0.63
N ILE A 184 -2.23 -7.05 -0.08
CA ILE A 184 -2.54 -7.91 1.08
C ILE A 184 -3.04 -7.08 2.28
N ASP A 185 -2.54 -5.86 2.47
CA ASP A 185 -2.93 -5.01 3.59
C ASP A 185 -4.31 -4.38 3.39
N LEU A 186 -4.74 -4.23 2.14
CA LEU A 186 -6.01 -3.58 1.76
C LEU A 186 -7.17 -4.56 1.60
N LEU A 187 -6.90 -5.86 1.49
CA LEU A 187 -7.89 -6.88 1.12
C LEU A 187 -8.29 -7.77 2.30
N THR A 188 -9.46 -8.40 2.20
CA THR A 188 -9.95 -9.45 3.11
C THR A 188 -10.75 -10.52 2.36
N LEU A 189 -10.83 -11.73 2.92
CA LEU A 189 -11.57 -12.88 2.39
C LEU A 189 -12.62 -13.37 3.41
N LYS A 190 -13.34 -12.44 4.03
CA LYS A 190 -14.38 -12.81 5.00
C LYS A 190 -15.62 -13.27 4.25
N LYS A 191 -16.19 -14.41 4.65
CA LYS A 191 -17.47 -14.87 4.11
C LYS A 191 -18.57 -13.84 4.40
N GLY A 192 -19.40 -13.57 3.40
CA GLY A 192 -20.54 -12.65 3.47
C GLY A 192 -20.34 -11.35 2.70
N LYS A 193 -21.45 -10.72 2.31
CA LYS A 193 -21.45 -9.40 1.66
C LYS A 193 -21.05 -8.34 2.69
N ALA A 194 -20.01 -7.57 2.39
CA ALA A 194 -19.56 -6.50 3.26
C ALA A 194 -19.42 -5.20 2.46
N LYS A 195 -20.21 -4.19 2.83
CA LYS A 195 -19.99 -2.83 2.34
C LYS A 195 -18.62 -2.34 2.83
N LEU A 196 -17.94 -1.58 1.98
CA LEU A 196 -16.69 -0.94 2.33
C LEU A 196 -16.95 0.26 3.24
N ARG A 197 -16.47 0.21 4.49
CA ARG A 197 -16.63 1.33 5.43
C ARG A 197 -15.56 2.38 5.22
N VAL A 198 -15.85 3.37 4.37
CA VAL A 198 -14.91 4.44 4.00
C VAL A 198 -14.42 5.27 5.20
N TYR A 199 -15.23 5.40 6.25
CA TYR A 199 -14.82 6.07 7.49
C TYR A 199 -13.62 5.37 8.17
N LEU A 200 -13.49 4.04 8.06
CA LEU A 200 -12.38 3.29 8.66
C LEU A 200 -11.36 2.78 7.63
N SER A 201 -11.53 3.11 6.35
CA SER A 201 -10.62 2.67 5.29
C SER A 201 -9.33 3.49 5.27
N PRO A 202 -8.17 2.88 5.02
CA PRO A 202 -6.90 3.60 4.87
C PRO A 202 -6.94 4.51 3.63
N PRO A 203 -6.14 5.60 3.60
CA PRO A 203 -6.08 6.51 2.45
C PRO A 203 -5.87 5.79 1.11
N ALA A 204 -5.04 4.75 1.15
CA ALA A 204 -4.77 3.89 0.00
C ALA A 204 -6.03 3.32 -0.66
N LEU A 205 -6.95 2.80 0.17
CA LEU A 205 -8.17 2.19 -0.31
C LEU A 205 -9.20 3.23 -0.80
N LEU A 206 -9.19 4.43 -0.21
CA LEU A 206 -10.06 5.53 -0.62
C LEU A 206 -9.75 6.03 -2.04
N ALA A 207 -8.49 5.97 -2.47
CA ALA A 207 -8.11 6.31 -3.85
C ALA A 207 -8.76 5.40 -4.91
N GLY A 208 -9.13 4.17 -4.54
CA GLY A 208 -9.86 3.25 -5.40
C GLY A 208 -11.35 3.56 -5.53
N VAL A 209 -11.90 4.42 -4.67
CA VAL A 209 -13.35 4.65 -4.49
C VAL A 209 -13.77 6.06 -4.88
N PHE A 210 -12.92 7.05 -4.61
CA PHE A 210 -13.17 8.45 -4.95
C PHE A 210 -12.63 8.82 -6.33
N SER A 211 -13.23 9.84 -6.94
CA SER A 211 -12.93 10.35 -8.27
C SER A 211 -11.47 10.74 -8.45
N ASP A 212 -10.93 11.50 -7.51
CA ASP A 212 -9.60 12.08 -7.58
C ASP A 212 -8.93 12.24 -6.21
N THR A 213 -7.68 12.69 -6.24
CA THR A 213 -6.87 12.88 -5.03
C THR A 213 -7.33 14.03 -4.15
N ASN A 214 -8.05 15.02 -4.69
CA ASN A 214 -8.57 16.15 -3.92
C ASN A 214 -9.78 15.71 -3.09
N ALA A 215 -10.70 14.94 -3.68
CA ALA A 215 -11.82 14.34 -2.97
C ALA A 215 -11.34 13.47 -1.81
N VAL A 216 -10.29 12.65 -2.02
CA VAL A 216 -9.66 11.86 -0.95
C VAL A 216 -9.12 12.76 0.15
N LYS A 217 -8.34 13.81 -0.19
CA LYS A 217 -7.77 14.74 0.81
C LYS A 217 -8.86 15.45 1.62
N GLN A 218 -9.89 15.95 0.95
CA GLN A 218 -11.02 16.61 1.60
C GLN A 218 -11.77 15.65 2.52
N PHE A 219 -12.02 14.43 2.06
CA PHE A 219 -12.65 13.39 2.88
C PHE A 219 -11.82 13.05 4.12
N LEU A 220 -10.50 12.89 3.97
CA LEU A 220 -9.60 12.61 5.10
C LEU A 220 -9.64 13.73 6.15
N LEU A 221 -9.64 15.00 5.72
CA LEU A 221 -9.76 16.15 6.60
C LEU A 221 -11.12 16.20 7.30
N ALA A 222 -12.21 16.07 6.54
CA ALA A 222 -13.57 16.04 7.08
C ALA A 222 -13.72 14.91 8.10
N ARG A 223 -13.25 13.71 7.76
CA ARG A 223 -13.24 12.53 8.64
C ARG A 223 -12.53 12.78 9.97
N GLN A 224 -11.34 13.40 9.95
CA GLN A 224 -10.60 13.72 11.17
C GLN A 224 -11.35 14.77 12.03
N LYS A 225 -11.93 15.79 11.40
CA LYS A 225 -12.74 16.81 12.08
C LYS A 225 -13.98 16.19 12.73
N THR A 226 -14.71 15.36 11.98
CA THR A 226 -15.90 14.65 12.42
C THR A 226 -15.59 13.69 13.58
N TRP A 227 -14.48 12.95 13.51
CA TRP A 227 -14.02 12.12 14.62
C TRP A 227 -13.81 12.93 15.91
N GLY A 228 -13.16 14.09 15.80
CA GLY A 228 -12.94 15.00 16.93
C GLY A 228 -14.25 15.50 17.54
N ALA A 229 -15.22 15.89 16.70
CA ALA A 229 -16.53 16.36 17.11
C ALA A 229 -17.37 15.26 17.80
N ILE A 230 -17.39 14.04 17.23
CA ILE A 230 -18.08 12.89 17.85
C ILE A 230 -17.48 12.58 19.22
N ARG A 231 -16.14 12.59 19.34
CA ARG A 231 -15.46 12.31 20.61
C ARG A 231 -15.77 13.37 21.68
N ARG A 232 -15.94 14.64 21.28
CA ARG A 232 -16.36 15.74 22.16
C ARG A 232 -17.87 15.80 22.37
N LYS A 233 -18.65 14.89 21.78
CA LYS A 233 -20.12 14.86 21.81
C LYS A 233 -20.77 16.13 21.25
N GLU A 234 -20.08 16.81 20.34
CA GLU A 234 -20.59 18.01 19.64
C GLU A 234 -21.58 17.65 18.52
N ILE A 235 -21.44 16.44 17.96
CA ILE A 235 -22.31 15.90 16.91
C ILE A 235 -22.60 14.42 17.21
N SER A 236 -23.80 13.96 16.88
CA SER A 236 -24.14 12.53 16.98
C SER A 236 -23.43 11.74 15.88
N SER A 237 -23.28 10.41 16.07
CA SER A 237 -22.68 9.56 15.03
C SER A 237 -23.57 9.43 13.79
N GLU A 238 -24.88 9.59 13.95
CA GLU A 238 -25.85 9.52 12.87
C GLU A 238 -25.81 10.79 12.01
N ASP A 239 -25.84 11.97 12.63
CA ASP A 239 -25.71 13.25 11.93
C ASP A 239 -24.38 13.34 11.17
N ALA A 240 -23.30 12.89 11.82
CA ALA A 240 -21.99 12.79 11.19
C ALA A 240 -21.96 11.83 9.99
N THR A 241 -22.70 10.72 10.06
CA THR A 241 -22.81 9.76 8.95
C THR A 241 -23.56 10.39 7.78
N ASN A 242 -24.70 11.03 8.05
CA ASN A 242 -25.54 11.69 7.05
C ASN A 242 -24.78 12.84 6.38
N GLN A 243 -24.04 13.63 7.15
CA GLN A 243 -23.20 14.70 6.62
C GLN A 243 -22.11 14.15 5.69
N LEU A 244 -21.33 13.17 6.16
CA LEU A 244 -20.27 12.59 5.32
C LEU A 244 -20.81 11.93 4.05
N GLN A 245 -21.97 11.27 4.14
CA GLN A 245 -22.62 10.68 2.98
C GLN A 245 -23.08 11.76 2.00
N SER A 246 -23.79 12.78 2.47
CA SER A 246 -24.26 13.89 1.64
C SER A 246 -23.10 14.63 0.95
N ASP A 247 -22.05 14.94 1.70
CA ASP A 247 -20.92 15.73 1.22
C ASP A 247 -20.06 14.96 0.22
N PHE A 248 -19.99 13.62 0.34
CA PHE A 248 -19.00 12.82 -0.40
C PHE A 248 -19.54 11.75 -1.35
N SER A 249 -20.83 11.39 -1.28
CA SER A 249 -21.45 10.50 -2.27
C SER A 249 -21.28 10.96 -3.73
N PRO A 250 -21.37 12.27 -4.07
CA PRO A 250 -21.19 12.73 -5.46
C PRO A 250 -19.79 12.50 -6.04
N TYR A 251 -18.77 12.31 -5.20
CA TYR A 251 -17.39 12.08 -5.64
C TYR A 251 -17.05 10.59 -5.77
N LEU A 252 -17.99 9.69 -5.52
CA LEU A 252 -17.78 8.24 -5.70
C LEU A 252 -17.76 7.89 -7.19
N VAL A 253 -16.82 7.03 -7.57
CA VAL A 253 -16.73 6.45 -8.95
C VAL A 253 -17.21 5.01 -9.01
N VAL A 254 -17.82 4.56 -7.93
CA VAL A 254 -18.30 3.20 -7.70
C VAL A 254 -19.72 3.27 -7.17
N ASP A 255 -20.47 2.19 -7.30
CA ASP A 255 -21.85 2.15 -6.84
C ASP A 255 -21.93 2.44 -5.32
N PRO A 256 -22.63 3.51 -4.89
CA PRO A 256 -22.81 3.89 -3.49
C PRO A 256 -23.42 2.78 -2.62
N ASN A 257 -24.15 1.82 -3.20
CA ASN A 257 -24.76 0.72 -2.47
C ASN A 257 -23.74 -0.15 -1.74
N PHE A 258 -22.50 -0.20 -2.23
CA PHE A 258 -21.40 -0.97 -1.62
C PHE A 258 -20.53 -0.14 -0.67
N ILE A 259 -20.90 1.12 -0.41
CA ILE A 259 -20.16 2.03 0.47
C ILE A 259 -20.93 2.25 1.77
N ASP A 260 -20.21 2.22 2.89
CA ASP A 260 -20.72 2.53 4.25
C ASP A 260 -20.00 3.76 4.82
N PHE A 261 -20.73 4.87 4.96
CA PHE A 261 -20.21 6.12 5.53
C PHE A 261 -20.26 6.16 7.06
N LYS A 262 -20.77 5.11 7.73
CA LYS A 262 -21.02 5.10 9.18
C LYS A 262 -19.85 5.62 9.99
N ALA A 263 -20.04 6.80 10.55
CA ALA A 263 -19.12 7.46 11.44
C ALA A 263 -19.21 6.86 12.86
N SER A 264 -18.10 6.88 13.59
CA SER A 264 -18.06 6.39 14.97
C SER A 264 -16.94 7.05 15.76
N SER A 265 -16.95 6.84 17.08
CA SER A 265 -15.87 7.29 17.98
C SER A 265 -14.54 6.56 17.77
N THR A 266 -14.54 5.45 17.00
CA THR A 266 -13.32 4.76 16.58
C THR A 266 -12.43 5.71 15.80
N ARG A 267 -11.16 5.81 16.22
CA ARG A 267 -10.19 6.68 15.56
C ARG A 267 -9.95 6.20 14.12
N PRO A 268 -10.21 7.05 13.11
CA PRO A 268 -9.96 6.69 11.73
C PRO A 268 -8.45 6.65 11.44
N PRO A 269 -8.00 5.92 10.40
CA PRO A 269 -6.61 5.94 9.96
C PRO A 269 -6.17 7.37 9.58
N ARG A 270 -4.86 7.63 9.64
CA ARG A 270 -4.29 8.88 9.14
C ARG A 270 -4.05 8.77 7.65
#